data_AF-A0A7R7CJG7-F1
#
_entry.id   AF-A0A7R7CJG7-F1
#
_cell.length_a   1.000
_cell.length_b   1.000
_cell.length_c   1.000
_cell.angle_alpha   90.00
_cell.angle_beta   90.00
_cell.angle_gamma   90.00
#
_symmetry.space_group_name_H-M   'P 1'
#
loop_
_entity.id
_entity.type
_entity.pdbx_description
1 polymer ?
#
loop_
_entity_poly.entity_id
_entity_poly.type
_entity_poly.pdbx_seq_one_letter_code
_entity_poly.pdbx_strand_id
1 'polypeptide(L)'
;MARLRHDFVYFRRNEDALVALANLCVFLFVMTGVVFETQHRQNAQIGNYADALYFTVTALTTTGFGDITLEGTTGRMISVAIMIVGVTLFLRLAQVLFRPAKVWHRCPACGLIRHDPDAVHCKHCGTVLHIETEGAN
;
A
#
# COMPACT_ATOMS: atom_id res chain seq x y z
N MET A 1 -14.84 12.78 -27.43
CA MET A 1 -13.60 12.01 -27.23
C MET A 1 -12.58 12.65 -26.28
N ALA A 2 -12.68 13.93 -25.90
CA ALA A 2 -11.73 14.57 -24.95
C ALA A 2 -12.10 14.41 -23.45
N ARG A 3 -13.39 14.32 -23.10
CA ARG A 3 -13.84 14.14 -21.70
C ARG A 3 -13.44 12.79 -21.08
N LEU A 4 -13.58 11.69 -21.82
CA LEU A 4 -13.10 10.36 -21.39
C LEU A 4 -11.60 10.34 -21.07
N ARG A 5 -10.79 11.19 -21.72
CA ARG A 5 -9.34 11.27 -21.48
C ARG A 5 -9.00 12.00 -20.18
N HIS A 6 -9.84 12.93 -19.74
CA HIS A 6 -9.65 13.68 -18.51
C HIS A 6 -10.02 12.83 -17.29
N ASP A 7 -11.11 12.04 -17.39
CA ASP A 7 -11.46 11.02 -16.39
C ASP A 7 -10.33 9.98 -16.25
N PHE A 8 -9.69 9.60 -17.37
CA PHE A 8 -8.56 8.65 -17.39
C PHE A 8 -7.27 9.14 -16.74
N VAL A 9 -7.11 10.44 -16.47
CA VAL A 9 -5.89 11.00 -15.82
C VAL A 9 -6.12 11.15 -14.32
N TYR A 10 -7.34 11.50 -13.90
CA TYR A 10 -7.73 11.46 -12.49
C TYR A 10 -7.84 10.01 -11.99
N PHE A 11 -8.43 9.12 -12.80
CA PHE A 11 -8.46 7.69 -12.51
C PHE A 11 -7.05 7.13 -12.40
N ARG A 12 -6.12 7.42 -13.33
CA ARG A 12 -4.71 6.97 -13.26
C ARG A 12 -3.97 7.37 -12.00
N ARG A 13 -4.32 8.51 -11.40
CA ARG A 13 -3.67 9.01 -10.19
C ARG A 13 -4.12 8.25 -8.93
N ASN A 14 -5.33 7.70 -8.96
CA ASN A 14 -5.88 6.86 -7.89
C ASN A 14 -5.91 5.36 -8.26
N GLU A 15 -5.66 4.99 -9.52
CA GLU A 15 -5.72 3.62 -10.03
C GLU A 15 -4.67 2.75 -9.35
N ASP A 16 -3.45 3.26 -9.20
CA ASP A 16 -2.41 2.58 -8.42
C ASP A 16 -2.85 2.32 -6.98
N ALA A 17 -3.62 3.24 -6.38
CA ALA A 17 -4.09 3.13 -5.00
C ALA A 17 -5.23 2.11 -4.89
N LEU A 18 -6.18 2.16 -5.83
CA LEU A 18 -7.28 1.22 -5.93
C LEU A 18 -6.79 -0.20 -6.21
N VAL A 19 -5.81 -0.37 -7.09
CA VAL A 19 -5.20 -1.67 -7.38
C VAL A 19 -4.43 -2.20 -6.17
N ALA A 20 -3.65 -1.35 -5.49
CA ALA A 20 -2.96 -1.74 -4.26
C ALA A 20 -3.95 -2.16 -3.16
N LEU A 21 -5.03 -1.41 -2.98
CA LEU A 21 -6.09 -1.72 -2.03
C LEU A 21 -6.82 -3.01 -2.39
N ALA A 22 -7.20 -3.20 -3.65
CA ALA A 22 -7.87 -4.41 -4.13
C ALA A 22 -6.99 -5.66 -3.90
N ASN A 23 -5.70 -5.59 -4.25
CA ASN A 23 -4.77 -6.69 -4.00
C ASN A 23 -4.65 -7.02 -2.50
N LEU A 24 -4.62 -6.00 -1.64
CA LEU A 24 -4.59 -6.19 -0.19
C LEU A 24 -5.86 -6.85 0.33
N CYS A 25 -7.03 -6.39 -0.12
CA CYS A 25 -8.33 -6.97 0.26
C CYS A 25 -8.47 -8.42 -0.19
N VAL A 26 -8.09 -8.73 -1.44
CA VAL A 26 -8.11 -10.10 -1.96
C VAL A 26 -7.17 -10.99 -1.15
N PHE A 27 -5.96 -10.52 -0.87
CA PHE A 27 -4.99 -11.25 -0.06
C PHE A 27 -5.52 -11.54 1.35
N LEU A 28 -6.08 -10.52 2.02
CA LEU A 28 -6.69 -10.68 3.34
C LEU A 28 -7.79 -11.74 3.32
N PHE A 29 -8.75 -11.63 2.40
CA PHE A 29 -9.87 -12.55 2.31
C PHE A 29 -9.42 -14.00 2.07
N VAL A 30 -8.49 -14.20 1.13
CA VAL A 30 -7.94 -15.53 0.80
C VAL A 30 -7.17 -16.11 1.99
N MET A 31 -6.24 -15.34 2.58
CA MET A 31 -5.42 -15.85 3.68
C MET A 31 -6.23 -16.08 4.95
N THR A 32 -7.22 -15.24 5.23
CA THR A 32 -8.16 -15.48 6.32
C THR A 32 -8.95 -16.76 6.11
N GLY A 33 -9.41 -17.04 4.89
CA GLY A 33 -10.05 -18.32 4.56
C GLY A 33 -9.13 -19.52 4.80
N VAL A 34 -7.87 -19.43 4.37
CA VAL A 34 -6.86 -20.48 4.62
C VAL A 34 -6.61 -20.68 6.11
N VAL A 35 -6.46 -19.61 6.88
CA VAL A 35 -6.27 -19.65 8.34
C VAL A 35 -7.48 -20.30 9.01
N PHE A 36 -8.69 -19.87 8.66
CA PHE A 36 -9.91 -20.41 9.24
C PHE A 36 -10.04 -21.91 8.95
N GLU A 37 -9.96 -22.34 7.70
CA GLU A 37 -10.08 -23.76 7.32
C GLU A 37 -9.01 -24.64 7.97
N THR A 38 -7.77 -24.14 8.09
CA THR A 38 -6.67 -24.93 8.65
C THR A 38 -6.67 -25.00 10.17
N GLN A 39 -7.17 -23.97 10.86
CA GLN A 39 -7.02 -23.85 12.32
C GLN A 39 -8.32 -23.95 13.11
N HIS A 40 -9.48 -23.65 12.52
CA HIS A 40 -10.75 -23.59 13.26
C HIS A 40 -11.09 -24.88 14.03
N ARG A 41 -10.68 -26.04 13.50
CA ARG A 41 -10.93 -27.34 14.15
C ARG A 41 -9.89 -27.76 15.19
N GLN A 42 -8.70 -27.16 15.15
CA GLN A 42 -7.54 -27.61 15.93
C GLN A 42 -7.14 -26.60 17.00
N ASN A 43 -7.46 -25.32 16.79
CA ASN A 43 -7.01 -24.22 17.61
C ASN A 43 -8.20 -23.56 18.31
N ALA A 44 -8.24 -23.66 19.63
CA ALA A 44 -9.31 -23.07 20.44
C ALA A 44 -9.34 -21.53 20.38
N GLN A 45 -8.25 -20.89 19.95
CA GLN A 45 -8.15 -19.44 19.79
C GLN A 45 -8.86 -18.92 18.53
N ILE A 46 -9.21 -19.80 17.58
CA ILE A 46 -9.89 -19.43 16.32
C ILE A 46 -11.28 -20.09 16.29
N GLY A 47 -12.24 -19.43 16.93
CA GLY A 47 -13.62 -19.92 17.05
C GLY A 47 -14.51 -19.48 15.89
N ASN A 48 -14.20 -18.37 15.23
CA ASN A 48 -14.99 -17.84 14.12
C ASN A 48 -14.10 -17.19 13.04
N TYR A 49 -14.71 -16.80 11.92
CA TYR A 49 -13.99 -16.18 10.80
C TYR A 49 -13.38 -14.82 11.15
N ALA A 50 -13.98 -14.06 12.09
CA ALA A 50 -13.44 -12.78 12.54
C ALA A 50 -12.15 -12.96 13.36
N ASP A 51 -12.02 -14.03 14.15
CA ASP A 51 -10.78 -14.34 14.88
C ASP A 51 -9.63 -14.64 13.89
N ALA A 52 -9.92 -15.40 12.83
CA ALA A 52 -8.98 -15.66 11.74
C ALA A 52 -8.62 -14.38 10.98
N LEU A 53 -9.59 -13.49 10.74
CA LEU A 53 -9.36 -12.21 10.08
C LEU A 53 -8.48 -11.31 10.94
N TYR A 54 -8.77 -11.24 12.23
CA TYR A 54 -7.99 -10.48 13.20
C TYR A 54 -6.54 -10.96 13.24
N PHE A 55 -6.30 -12.28 13.32
CA PHE A 55 -4.93 -12.83 13.20
C PHE A 55 -4.26 -12.41 11.89
N THR A 56 -4.96 -12.55 10.76
CA THR A 56 -4.41 -12.24 9.43
C THR A 56 -4.02 -10.75 9.34
N VAL A 57 -4.89 -9.85 9.81
CA VAL A 57 -4.64 -8.40 9.80
C VAL A 57 -3.47 -8.04 10.71
N THR A 58 -3.44 -8.55 11.94
CA THR A 58 -2.38 -8.23 12.91
C THR A 58 -1.02 -8.81 12.52
N ALA A 59 -0.99 -9.96 11.85
CA ALA A 59 0.22 -10.54 11.27
C ALA A 59 0.68 -9.75 10.04
N LEU A 60 -0.25 -9.37 9.15
CA LEU A 60 0.00 -8.53 7.97
C LEU A 60 0.60 -7.17 8.37
N THR A 61 0.03 -6.51 9.38
CA THR A 61 0.49 -5.21 9.87
C THR A 61 1.75 -5.33 10.73
N THR A 62 2.29 -6.53 10.92
CA THR A 62 3.44 -6.84 11.79
C THR A 62 3.25 -6.40 13.25
N THR A 63 2.00 -6.17 13.67
CA THR A 63 1.67 -5.77 15.04
C THR A 63 1.83 -6.95 15.99
N GLY A 64 1.33 -8.12 15.60
CA GLY A 64 1.58 -9.40 16.29
C GLY A 64 1.31 -9.38 17.79
N PHE A 65 0.06 -9.10 18.20
CA PHE A 65 -0.30 -9.03 19.63
C PHE A 65 -0.04 -10.32 20.42
N GLY A 66 0.00 -11.47 19.74
CA GLY A 66 0.33 -12.76 20.35
C GLY A 66 -0.79 -13.39 21.19
N ASP A 67 -1.98 -12.78 21.17
CA ASP A 67 -3.21 -13.29 21.76
C ASP A 67 -3.81 -14.45 20.96
N ILE A 68 -3.71 -14.40 19.63
CA ILE A 68 -4.06 -15.49 18.71
C ILE A 68 -2.80 -15.90 17.94
N THR A 69 -2.50 -17.19 17.92
CA THR A 69 -1.36 -17.76 17.19
C THR A 69 -1.75 -19.03 16.46
N LEU A 70 -1.15 -19.29 15.29
CA LEU A 70 -1.39 -20.53 14.56
C LEU A 70 -0.55 -21.67 15.16
N GLU A 71 -1.22 -22.76 15.51
CA GLU A 71 -0.60 -23.92 16.11
C GLU A 71 -0.03 -24.87 15.05
N GLY A 72 0.99 -25.63 15.46
CA GLY A 72 1.66 -26.62 14.61
C GLY A 72 2.62 -26.03 13.58
N THR A 73 3.40 -26.91 12.94
CA THR A 73 4.39 -26.53 11.92
C THR A 73 3.72 -25.87 10.71
N THR A 74 2.58 -26.41 10.26
CA THR A 74 1.82 -25.87 9.13
C THR A 74 1.30 -24.46 9.43
N GLY A 75 0.75 -24.24 10.64
CA GLY A 75 0.31 -22.91 11.07
C GLY A 75 1.45 -21.90 11.06
N ARG A 76 2.61 -22.26 11.62
CA ARG A 76 3.81 -21.40 11.59
C ARG A 76 4.27 -21.05 10.18
N MET A 77 4.26 -22.02 9.26
CA MET A 77 4.60 -21.77 7.85
C MET A 77 3.60 -20.82 7.17
N ILE A 78 2.31 -20.96 7.46
CA ILE A 78 1.27 -20.02 6.98
C ILE A 78 1.52 -18.63 7.53
N SER A 79 1.82 -18.48 8.83
CA SER A 79 2.15 -17.18 9.44
C SER A 79 3.33 -16.50 8.74
N VAL A 80 4.40 -17.26 8.47
CA VAL A 80 5.59 -16.74 7.75
C VAL A 80 5.21 -16.26 6.34
N ALA A 81 4.39 -17.04 5.62
CA ALA A 81 3.90 -16.63 4.30
C ALA A 81 3.05 -15.35 4.37
N ILE A 82 2.17 -15.23 5.37
CA ILE A 82 1.36 -14.03 5.61
C ILE A 82 2.26 -12.81 5.85
N MET A 83 3.29 -12.96 6.69
CA MET A 83 4.20 -11.85 7.01
C MET A 83 5.01 -11.41 5.79
N ILE A 84 5.59 -12.34 5.03
CA ILE A 84 6.41 -12.00 3.86
C ILE A 84 5.57 -11.30 2.79
N VAL A 85 4.45 -11.91 2.38
CA VAL A 85 3.62 -11.34 1.32
C VAL A 85 2.91 -10.09 1.83
N GLY A 86 2.39 -10.15 3.05
CA GLY A 86 1.64 -9.08 3.65
C GLY A 86 2.42 -7.77 3.77
N VAL A 87 3.64 -7.81 4.30
CA VAL A 87 4.50 -6.62 4.42
C VAL A 87 4.70 -5.97 3.06
N THR A 88 4.93 -6.74 2.00
CA THR A 88 5.11 -6.17 0.65
C THR A 88 3.87 -5.46 0.15
N LEU A 89 2.67 -6.01 0.38
CA LEU A 89 1.41 -5.40 -0.04
C LEU A 89 1.09 -4.15 0.79
N PHE A 90 1.29 -4.21 2.10
CA PHE A 90 1.07 -3.08 2.99
C PHE A 90 2.01 -1.90 2.66
N LEU A 91 3.30 -2.17 2.47
CA LEU A 91 4.27 -1.15 2.06
C LEU A 91 3.92 -0.56 0.70
N ARG A 92 3.49 -1.39 -0.27
CA ARG A 92 3.06 -0.89 -1.58
C ARG A 92 1.85 0.05 -1.46
N LEU A 93 0.86 -0.29 -0.64
CA LEU A 93 -0.29 0.58 -0.39
C LEU A 93 0.17 1.90 0.26
N ALA A 94 0.98 1.84 1.31
CA ALA A 94 1.52 3.02 1.98
C ALA A 94 2.31 3.91 1.01
N GLN A 95 3.19 3.34 0.19
CA GLN A 95 3.94 4.08 -0.82
C GLN A 95 3.05 4.82 -1.80
N VAL A 96 1.95 4.19 -2.23
CA VAL A 96 1.01 4.81 -3.17
C VAL A 96 0.21 5.93 -2.49
N LEU A 97 -0.25 5.71 -1.26
CA LEU A 97 -0.99 6.72 -0.48
C LEU A 97 -0.13 7.93 -0.12
N PHE A 98 1.13 7.72 0.21
CA PHE A 98 2.08 8.77 0.62
C PHE A 98 2.97 9.26 -0.53
N ARG A 99 2.71 8.89 -1.79
CA ARG A 99 3.51 9.41 -2.92
C ARG A 99 3.37 10.93 -2.96
N PRO A 100 4.47 11.70 -2.80
CA PRO A 100 4.39 13.15 -2.89
C PRO A 100 3.87 13.52 -4.27
N ALA A 101 2.83 14.37 -4.29
CA ALA A 101 2.31 14.91 -5.53
C ALA A 101 3.45 15.65 -6.24
N LYS A 102 3.73 15.32 -7.50
CA LYS A 102 4.70 16.08 -8.29
C LYS A 102 4.00 17.16 -9.10
N VAL A 103 4.64 18.32 -9.23
CA VAL A 103 4.12 19.43 -10.03
C VAL A 103 4.64 19.33 -11.46
N TRP A 104 3.80 19.76 -12.39
CA TRP A 104 4.19 19.91 -13.78
C TRP A 104 4.69 21.34 -14.01
N HIS A 105 6.00 21.49 -14.04
CA HIS A 105 6.67 22.76 -14.32
C HIS A 105 7.88 22.46 -15.20
N ARG A 106 7.95 23.07 -16.40
CA ARG A 106 9.06 22.85 -17.33
C ARG A 106 10.25 23.71 -16.93
N CYS A 107 11.37 23.08 -16.62
CA CYS A 107 12.63 23.79 -16.37
C CYS A 107 13.08 24.54 -17.63
N PRO A 108 13.39 25.84 -17.55
CA PRO A 108 13.81 26.64 -18.70
C PRO A 108 15.19 26.24 -19.24
N ALA A 109 16.05 25.63 -18.43
CA ALA A 109 17.42 25.28 -18.82
C ALA A 109 17.55 23.88 -19.44
N CYS A 110 17.00 22.84 -18.78
CA CYS A 110 17.18 21.45 -19.22
C CYS A 110 15.91 20.78 -19.73
N GLY A 111 14.75 21.42 -19.63
CA GLY A 111 13.47 20.87 -20.09
C GLY A 111 12.85 19.79 -19.20
N LEU A 112 13.39 19.50 -18.00
CA LEU A 112 12.73 18.61 -17.05
C LEU A 112 11.32 19.12 -16.72
N ILE A 113 10.30 18.26 -16.78
CA ILE A 113 8.89 18.68 -16.67
C ILE A 113 8.23 18.36 -15.31
N ARG A 114 8.86 17.51 -14.50
CA ARG A 114 8.25 16.95 -13.28
C ARG A 114 9.14 17.23 -12.07
N HIS A 115 8.70 18.13 -11.21
CA HIS A 115 9.43 18.60 -10.03
C HIS A 115 8.67 18.26 -8.74
N ASP A 116 9.38 18.30 -7.60
CA ASP A 116 8.70 18.26 -6.30
C ASP A 116 7.98 19.59 -6.07
N PRO A 117 6.91 19.63 -5.26
CA PRO A 117 6.12 20.84 -5.03
C PRO A 117 6.90 22.04 -4.52
N ASP A 118 7.89 21.78 -3.69
CA ASP A 118 8.74 22.73 -2.98
C ASP A 118 10.12 22.91 -3.63
N ALA A 119 10.29 22.45 -4.87
CA ALA A 119 11.59 22.49 -5.55
C ALA A 119 12.01 23.93 -5.91
N VAL A 120 12.93 24.51 -5.13
CA VAL A 120 13.61 25.78 -5.44
C VAL A 120 14.67 25.61 -6.54
N HIS A 121 15.21 24.39 -6.70
CA HIS A 121 16.22 24.09 -7.71
C HIS A 121 15.80 22.89 -8.57
N CYS A 122 16.15 22.92 -9.85
CA CYS A 122 15.95 21.78 -10.73
C CYS A 122 16.89 20.63 -10.33
N LYS A 123 16.34 19.45 -10.01
CA LYS A 123 17.13 18.25 -9.66
C LYS A 123 18.09 17.77 -10.75
N HIS A 124 17.86 18.14 -12.01
CA HIS A 124 18.68 17.68 -13.12
C HIS A 124 19.84 18.64 -13.46
N CYS A 125 19.61 19.95 -13.44
CA CYS A 125 20.61 20.95 -13.87
C CYS A 125 20.95 22.02 -12.82
N GLY A 126 20.32 22.02 -11.65
CA GLY A 126 20.60 22.96 -10.56
C GLY A 126 20.04 24.38 -10.73
N THR A 127 19.47 24.72 -11.89
CA THR A 127 18.86 26.03 -12.15
C THR A 127 17.76 26.35 -11.14
N VAL A 128 17.74 27.58 -10.63
CA VAL A 128 16.69 28.07 -9.72
C VAL A 128 15.35 28.06 -10.45
N LEU A 129 14.35 27.44 -9.82
CA LEU A 129 12.98 27.36 -10.30
C LEU A 129 12.10 28.22 -9.39
N HIS A 130 11.30 29.09 -10.00
CA HIS A 130 10.30 29.88 -9.30
C HIS A 130 8.93 29.22 -9.49
N ILE A 131 8.72 28.10 -8.77
CA ILE A 131 7.42 27.41 -8.72
C ILE A 131 6.57 28.11 -7.67
N GLU A 132 5.39 28.59 -8.05
CA GLU A 132 4.43 29.18 -7.10
C GLU A 132 3.91 28.08 -6.16
N THR A 133 4.09 28.28 -4.85
CA THR A 133 3.62 27.37 -3.81
C THR A 133 2.73 28.11 -2.82
N GLU A 134 1.80 27.41 -2.17
CA GLU A 134 0.88 28.01 -1.18
C GLU A 134 1.56 28.34 0.17
N GLY A 135 2.87 28.09 0.31
CA GLY A 135 3.61 28.40 1.54
C GLY A 135 3.27 27.51 2.74
N ALA A 136 2.88 26.24 2.51
CA ALA A 136 2.71 25.27 3.58
C ALA A 136 4.09 24.86 4.14
N ASN A 137 4.42 25.38 5.33
CA ASN A 137 5.60 25.02 6.11
C ASN A 137 5.48 23.61 6.68
#